data_AF-A0A2U2DV36-F1
#
_entry.id   AF-A0A2U2DV36-F1
#
_cell.length_a   1.000
_cell.length_b   1.000
_cell.length_c   1.000
_cell.angle_alpha   90.00
_cell.angle_beta   90.00
_cell.angle_gamma   90.00
#
_symmetry.space_group_name_H-M   'P 1'
#
loop_
_entity.id
_entity.type
_entity.pdbx_description
1 polymer ?
#
loop_
_entity_poly.entity_id
_entity_poly.type
_entity_poly.pdbx_seq_one_letter_code
_entity_poly.pdbx_strand_id
1 'polypeptide(L)'
;MIRAKEIMLLLEIADRAILADAATAKRRRAEAELRQSYKAWKIENRVDDFMPAGSADLEKMRSATEEEFVLLGEAKAAEANARRRLETSVRRYRGVVENG
;
A
#
# COMPACT_ATOMS: atom_id res chain seq x y z
N MET A 1 -16.43 -14.51 31.68
CA MET A 1 -15.08 -14.18 31.15
C MET A 1 -15.03 -14.06 29.62
N ILE A 2 -15.90 -14.76 28.86
CA ILE A 2 -15.92 -14.76 27.38
C ILE A 2 -16.06 -13.36 26.77
N ARG A 3 -16.98 -12.52 27.31
CA ARG A 3 -17.19 -11.14 26.81
C ARG A 3 -15.97 -10.22 26.86
N ALA A 4 -15.10 -10.36 27.86
CA ALA A 4 -13.90 -9.51 27.95
C ALA A 4 -12.90 -9.84 26.84
N LYS A 5 -12.75 -11.13 26.50
CA LYS A 5 -11.89 -11.59 25.41
C LYS A 5 -12.40 -11.13 24.04
N GLU A 6 -13.71 -11.20 23.83
CA GLU A 6 -14.35 -10.70 22.60
C GLU A 6 -14.15 -9.20 22.42
N ILE A 7 -14.37 -8.40 23.47
CA ILE A 7 -14.15 -6.94 23.43
C ILE A 7 -12.70 -6.62 23.09
N MET A 8 -11.72 -7.29 23.70
CA MET A 8 -10.30 -7.07 23.38
C MET A 8 -9.99 -7.40 21.91
N LEU A 9 -10.57 -8.46 21.36
CA LEU A 9 -10.36 -8.84 19.96
C LEU A 9 -11.03 -7.85 18.99
N LEU A 10 -12.20 -7.29 19.35
CA LEU A 10 -12.83 -6.22 18.57
C LEU A 10 -12.00 -4.94 18.57
N LEU A 11 -11.41 -4.57 19.71
CA LEU A 11 -10.48 -3.44 19.80
C LEU A 11 -9.21 -3.68 18.96
N GLU A 12 -8.66 -4.90 18.98
CA GLU A 12 -7.54 -5.28 18.12
C GLU A 12 -7.91 -5.13 16.63
N ILE A 13 -9.10 -5.59 16.23
CA ILE A 13 -9.59 -5.43 14.85
C ILE A 13 -9.71 -3.96 14.48
N ALA A 14 -10.27 -3.12 15.36
CA ALA A 14 -10.43 -1.70 15.11
C ALA A 14 -9.06 -1.01 14.89
N ASP A 15 -8.08 -1.30 15.74
CA ASP A 15 -6.71 -0.78 15.57
C ASP A 15 -6.09 -1.24 14.25
N ARG A 16 -6.18 -2.54 13.93
CA ARG A 16 -5.66 -3.07 12.65
C ARG A 16 -6.37 -2.50 11.43
N ALA A 17 -7.66 -2.20 11.53
CA ALA A 17 -8.43 -1.60 10.44
C ALA A 17 -7.96 -0.16 10.16
N ILE A 18 -7.74 0.63 11.22
CA ILE A 18 -7.18 2.00 11.10
C ILE A 18 -5.79 1.95 10.46
N LEU A 19 -4.93 1.02 10.90
CA LEU A 19 -3.59 0.85 10.32
C LEU A 19 -3.63 0.42 8.85
N ALA A 20 -4.56 -0.45 8.47
CA ALA A 20 -4.74 -0.88 7.09
C ALA A 20 -5.24 0.26 6.18
N ASP A 21 -6.17 1.08 6.67
CA ASP A 21 -6.65 2.27 5.97
C ASP A 21 -5.53 3.30 5.77
N ALA A 22 -4.77 3.60 6.82
CA ALA A 22 -3.62 4.50 6.75
C ALA A 22 -2.55 4.01 5.75
N ALA A 23 -2.25 2.70 5.74
CA ALA A 23 -1.31 2.12 4.78
C ALA A 23 -1.85 2.19 3.33
N THR A 24 -3.15 1.98 3.14
CA THR A 24 -3.82 2.14 1.84
C THR A 24 -3.70 3.58 1.35
N ALA A 25 -3.95 4.56 2.23
CA ALA A 25 -3.80 5.97 1.91
C ALA A 25 -2.36 6.33 1.53
N LYS A 26 -1.37 5.82 2.29
CA LYS A 26 0.06 6.01 1.98
C LYS A 26 0.41 5.46 0.59
N ARG A 27 -0.03 4.24 0.27
CA ARG A 27 0.20 3.64 -1.06
C ARG A 27 -0.42 4.46 -2.18
N ARG A 28 -1.65 4.94 -2.00
CA ARG A 28 -2.32 5.79 -3.00
C ARG A 28 -1.57 7.10 -3.24
N ARG A 29 -1.01 7.71 -2.19
CA ARG A 29 -0.18 8.92 -2.30
C ARG A 29 1.11 8.64 -3.06
N ALA A 30 1.87 7.61 -2.68
CA ALA A 30 3.10 7.23 -3.38
C ALA A 30 2.84 6.88 -4.87
N GLU A 31 1.69 6.27 -5.18
CA GLU A 31 1.31 6.01 -6.58
C GLU A 31 1.01 7.30 -7.35
N ALA A 32 0.33 8.27 -6.72
CA ALA A 32 0.07 9.57 -7.32
C ALA A 32 1.36 10.36 -7.55
N GLU A 33 2.27 10.34 -6.57
CA GLU A 33 3.61 10.96 -6.64
C GLU A 33 4.41 10.37 -7.82
N LEU A 34 4.54 9.04 -7.92
CA LEU A 34 5.24 8.41 -9.04
C LEU A 34 4.65 8.80 -10.40
N ARG A 35 3.30 8.81 -10.51
CA ARG A 35 2.63 9.24 -11.75
C ARG A 35 2.91 10.70 -12.09
N GLN A 36 2.99 11.56 -11.06
CA GLN A 36 3.33 12.96 -11.23
C GLN A 36 4.78 13.12 -11.68
N SER A 37 5.72 12.40 -11.08
CA SER A 37 7.15 12.42 -11.45
C SER A 37 7.36 11.92 -12.89
N TYR A 38 6.68 10.84 -13.30
CA TYR A 38 6.69 10.41 -14.71
C TYR A 38 6.18 11.48 -15.67
N LYS A 39 5.09 12.16 -15.31
CA LYS A 39 4.53 13.24 -16.13
C LYS A 39 5.49 14.44 -16.22
N ALA A 40 6.09 14.83 -15.10
CA ALA A 40 7.05 15.92 -15.05
C ALA A 40 8.28 15.61 -15.92
N TRP A 41 8.83 14.40 -15.78
CA TRP A 41 9.97 13.95 -16.58
C TRP A 41 9.69 13.98 -18.08
N LYS A 42 8.52 13.47 -18.51
CA LYS A 42 8.11 13.51 -19.93
C LYS A 42 8.04 14.94 -20.47
N ILE A 43 7.45 15.86 -19.70
CA ILE A 43 7.34 17.28 -20.09
C ILE A 43 8.72 17.91 -20.25
N GLU A 44 9.60 17.70 -19.27
CA GLU A 44 10.96 18.25 -19.28
C GLU A 44 11.79 17.72 -20.45
N ASN A 45 11.68 16.42 -20.73
CA ASN A 45 12.46 15.76 -21.77
C ASN A 45 11.79 15.79 -23.15
N ARG A 46 10.60 16.41 -23.28
CA ARG A 46 9.79 16.47 -24.51
C ARG A 46 9.54 15.09 -25.14
N VAL A 47 9.29 14.10 -24.29
CA VAL A 47 9.03 12.71 -24.70
C VAL A 47 7.53 12.51 -24.87
N ASP A 48 7.13 11.88 -25.97
CA ASP A 48 5.74 11.53 -26.27
C ASP A 48 5.16 10.57 -25.22
N ASP A 49 3.83 10.46 -25.21
CA ASP A 49 3.14 9.67 -24.19
C ASP A 49 3.44 8.17 -24.26
N PHE A 50 3.82 7.69 -25.45
CA PHE A 50 4.19 6.31 -25.69
C PHE A 50 5.71 6.13 -25.63
N MET A 51 6.17 5.33 -24.67
CA MET A 51 7.54 4.81 -24.63
C MET A 51 7.50 3.29 -24.77
N PRO A 52 8.07 2.71 -25.84
CA PRO A 52 8.12 1.27 -25.99
C PRO A 52 8.94 0.62 -24.87
N ALA A 53 8.56 -0.60 -24.50
CA ALA A 53 9.30 -1.39 -23.53
C ALA A 53 10.76 -1.58 -23.99
N GLY A 54 11.71 -1.39 -23.08
CA GLY A 54 13.15 -1.48 -23.38
C GLY A 54 13.75 -0.28 -24.11
N SER A 55 12.98 0.79 -24.35
CA SER A 55 13.55 2.04 -24.88
C SER A 55 14.50 2.70 -23.90
N ALA A 56 15.53 3.38 -24.42
CA ALA A 56 16.49 4.13 -23.61
C ALA A 56 15.81 5.23 -22.78
N ASP A 57 14.74 5.85 -23.29
CA ASP A 57 14.01 6.89 -22.59
C ASP A 57 13.15 6.33 -21.45
N LEU A 58 12.59 5.13 -21.61
CA LEU A 58 11.94 4.43 -20.51
C LEU A 58 12.92 4.12 -19.37
N GLU A 59 14.15 3.72 -19.71
CA GLU A 59 15.18 3.45 -18.71
C GLU A 59 15.62 4.73 -17.99
N LYS A 60 15.87 5.81 -18.74
CA LYS A 60 16.18 7.13 -18.15
C LYS A 60 15.07 7.63 -17.23
N MET A 61 13.80 7.48 -17.64
CA MET A 61 12.67 7.86 -16.79
C MET A 61 12.62 7.03 -15.51
N ARG A 62 12.84 5.71 -15.61
CA ARG A 62 12.89 4.83 -14.44
C ARG A 62 14.01 5.21 -13.48
N SER A 63 15.21 5.49 -13.98
CA SER A 63 16.32 5.96 -13.16
C SER A 63 16.03 7.33 -12.54
N ALA A 64 15.38 8.24 -13.28
CA ALA A 64 15.05 9.58 -12.78
C ALA A 64 13.96 9.60 -11.71
N THR A 65 13.09 8.59 -11.68
CA THR A 65 12.01 8.45 -10.67
C THR A 65 12.19 7.21 -9.80
N GLU A 66 13.44 6.78 -9.60
CA GLU A 66 13.75 5.55 -8.86
C GLU A 66 13.27 5.65 -7.41
N GLU A 67 13.43 6.83 -6.80
CA GLU A 67 13.00 7.09 -5.42
C GLU A 67 11.50 6.88 -5.26
N GLU A 68 10.66 7.47 -6.11
CA GLU A 68 9.20 7.30 -6.04
C GLU A 68 8.79 5.86 -6.34
N PHE A 69 9.53 5.17 -7.21
CA PHE A 69 9.29 3.76 -7.50
C PHE A 69 9.55 2.89 -6.27
N VAL A 70 10.68 3.12 -5.56
CA VAL A 70 11.01 2.43 -4.31
C VAL A 70 9.98 2.74 -3.23
N LEU A 71 9.61 4.02 -3.03
CA LEU A 71 8.59 4.44 -2.07
C LEU A 71 7.24 3.76 -2.32
N LEU A 72 6.82 3.65 -3.58
CA LEU A 72 5.60 2.92 -3.94
C LEU A 72 5.73 1.42 -3.61
N GLY A 73 6.89 0.82 -3.88
CA GLY A 73 7.18 -0.58 -3.53
C GLY A 73 7.04 -0.84 -2.03
N GLU A 74 7.66 0.00 -1.21
CA GLU A 74 7.57 -0.06 0.25
C GLU A 74 6.14 0.15 0.75
N ALA A 75 5.41 1.12 0.18
CA ALA A 75 4.03 1.40 0.56
C ALA A 75 3.09 0.24 0.22
N LYS A 76 3.29 -0.45 -0.93
CA LYS A 76 2.57 -1.68 -1.28
C LYS A 76 2.87 -2.81 -0.29
N ALA A 77 4.13 -3.01 0.07
CA ALA A 77 4.51 -4.03 1.05
C ALA A 77 3.88 -3.75 2.43
N ALA A 78 3.88 -2.49 2.86
CA ALA A 78 3.26 -2.06 4.10
C ALA A 78 1.73 -2.29 4.10
N GLU A 79 1.03 -1.92 3.03
CA GLU A 79 -0.41 -2.16 2.85
C GLU A 79 -0.73 -3.66 2.92
N ALA A 80 0.00 -4.49 2.18
CA ALA A 80 -0.19 -5.95 2.18
C ALA A 80 -0.01 -6.56 3.59
N ASN A 81 1.01 -6.10 4.32
CA ASN A 81 1.27 -6.56 5.69
C ASN A 81 0.18 -6.10 6.67
N ALA A 82 -0.26 -4.84 6.59
CA ALA A 82 -1.32 -4.31 7.42
C ALA A 82 -2.64 -5.06 7.20
N ARG A 83 -2.99 -5.31 5.93
CA ARG A 83 -4.17 -6.10 5.56
C ARG A 83 -4.09 -7.53 6.08
N ARG A 84 -2.94 -8.22 5.94
CA ARG A 84 -2.75 -9.59 6.46
C ARG A 84 -2.94 -9.65 7.99
N ARG A 85 -2.45 -8.64 8.71
CA ARG A 85 -2.62 -8.53 10.17
C ARG A 85 -4.09 -8.36 10.54
N LEU A 86 -4.82 -7.49 9.84
CA LEU A 86 -6.27 -7.32 10.02
C LEU A 86 -7.03 -8.63 9.78
N GLU A 87 -6.76 -9.32 8.66
CA GLU A 87 -7.40 -10.60 8.33
C GLU A 87 -7.14 -11.66 9.42
N THR A 88 -5.94 -11.65 10.01
CA THR A 88 -5.58 -12.54 11.11
C THR A 88 -6.36 -12.20 12.39
N SER A 89 -6.47 -10.93 12.77
CA SER A 89 -7.25 -10.50 13.94
C SER A 89 -8.74 -10.85 13.77
N VAL A 90 -9.30 -10.66 12.57
CA VAL A 90 -10.68 -11.07 12.24
C VAL A 90 -10.86 -12.59 12.36
N ARG A 91 -9.91 -13.38 11.86
CA ARG A 91 -9.96 -14.85 11.98
C ARG A 91 -9.92 -15.30 13.45
N ARG A 92 -9.09 -14.67 14.27
CA ARG A 92 -9.00 -14.95 15.72
C ARG A 92 -10.30 -14.63 16.44
N TYR A 93 -10.93 -13.50 16.12
CA TYR A 93 -12.24 -13.13 16.66
C TYR A 93 -13.31 -14.15 16.29
N ARG A 94 -13.43 -14.53 15.00
CA ARG A 94 -14.39 -15.55 14.56
C ARG A 94 -14.19 -16.87 15.28
N GLY A 95 -12.95 -17.34 15.40
CA GLY A 95 -12.64 -18.58 16.12
C GLY A 95 -13.00 -18.54 17.62
N VAL A 96 -13.09 -17.36 18.23
CA VAL A 96 -13.55 -17.21 19.63
C VAL A 96 -15.07 -17.16 19.72
N VAL A 97 -15.74 -16.47 18.80
CA VAL A 97 -17.21 -16.36 18.78
C VAL A 97 -17.87 -17.67 18.35
N GLU A 98 -17.27 -18.42 17.42
CA GLU A 98 -17.84 -19.65 16.87
C GLU A 98 -17.61 -20.88 17.77
N ASN A 99 -16.59 -20.85 18.64
CA ASN A 99 -16.25 -21.95 19.56
C ASN A 99 -16.44 -21.60 21.05
N GLY A 100 -17.00 -20.42 21.34
CA GLY A 100 -17.18 -19.86 22.68
C GLY A 100 -18.57 -20.07 23.26
#